data_AF-A0A3T0CTR7-F1
#
_entry.id   AF-A0A3T0CTR7-F1
#
_cell.length_a   1.000
_cell.length_b   1.000
_cell.length_c   1.000
_cell.angle_alpha   90.00
_cell.angle_beta   90.00
_cell.angle_gamma   90.00
#
_symmetry.space_group_name_H-M   'P 1'
#
loop_
_entity.id
_entity.type
_entity.pdbx_description
1 polymer ?
#
loop_
_entity_poly.entity_id
_entity_poly.type
_entity_poly.pdbx_seq_one_letter_code
_entity_poly.pdbx_strand_id
1 'polypeptide(L)'
;MTDLPLGMKYYLLILTSSLIEDLNDYGVRWVANESGVAIRDVEKAFFSARAIGNRLPDEPEEADPRLWPDVMKAIHTIRRVLDMVEKTTFDAVIAEAMESTSEVARADIRHVFEQKRAAGEVDFRLHGILNTRPAADEPDPAVQESFMLKRARRYQSFMRFDGASLNQEERVILEDARILARHIMDGDRNNRRIDALLVMGAVLIETASVRLKPNIPLLIRESFDRMTTKAVMALGAIVYRDEYQNFKASLGLGRLESDL
;
A
#
# COMPACT_ATOMS: atom_id res chain seq x y z
N MET A 1 -20.70 0.09 -20.95
CA MET A 1 -19.43 0.45 -20.30
C MET A 1 -19.70 0.45 -18.81
N THR A 2 -18.92 -0.32 -18.05
CA THR A 2 -19.12 -0.48 -16.61
C THR A 2 -18.69 0.81 -15.93
N ASP A 3 -19.63 1.47 -15.25
CA ASP A 3 -19.29 2.58 -14.37
C ASP A 3 -18.46 2.02 -13.20
N LEU A 4 -17.26 2.55 -12.99
CA LEU A 4 -16.35 2.07 -11.93
C LEU A 4 -16.88 2.52 -10.56
N PRO A 5 -16.69 1.72 -9.48
CA PRO A 5 -17.00 2.17 -8.12
C PRO A 5 -16.30 3.48 -7.80
N LEU A 6 -16.95 4.37 -7.05
CA LEU A 6 -16.43 5.70 -6.72
C LEU A 6 -15.04 5.63 -6.06
N GLY A 7 -14.87 4.76 -5.08
CA GLY A 7 -13.57 4.57 -4.43
C GLY A 7 -12.47 4.06 -5.37
N MET A 8 -12.83 3.22 -6.35
CA MET A 8 -11.88 2.78 -7.39
C MET A 8 -11.47 3.95 -8.29
N LYS A 9 -12.40 4.87 -8.62
CA LYS A 9 -12.07 6.09 -9.37
C LYS A 9 -11.07 6.96 -8.59
N TYR A 10 -11.33 7.22 -7.30
CA TYR A 10 -10.40 7.95 -6.43
C TYR A 10 -9.04 7.26 -6.33
N TYR A 11 -9.01 5.94 -6.17
CA TYR A 11 -7.76 5.18 -6.17
C TYR A 11 -6.98 5.35 -7.47
N LEU A 12 -7.63 5.28 -8.64
CA LEU A 12 -6.96 5.47 -9.92
C LEU A 12 -6.40 6.89 -10.09
N LEU A 13 -7.10 7.91 -9.58
CA LEU A 13 -6.61 9.29 -9.58
C LEU A 13 -5.35 9.43 -8.71
N ILE A 14 -5.40 8.99 -7.45
CA ILE A 14 -4.26 9.01 -6.53
C ILE A 14 -3.08 8.24 -7.10
N LEU A 15 -3.33 7.02 -7.62
CA LEU A 15 -2.30 6.17 -8.21
C LEU A 15 -1.66 6.84 -9.42
N THR A 16 -2.46 7.45 -10.30
CA THR A 16 -1.93 8.11 -11.49
C THR A 16 -1.02 9.27 -11.09
N SER A 17 -1.45 10.13 -10.17
CA SER A 17 -0.64 11.24 -9.67
C SER A 17 0.67 10.76 -9.04
N SER A 18 0.63 9.72 -8.18
CA SER A 18 1.85 9.15 -7.58
C SER A 18 2.80 8.59 -8.63
N LEU A 19 2.29 7.86 -9.63
CA LEU A 19 3.12 7.29 -10.69
C LEU A 19 3.77 8.38 -11.57
N ILE A 20 3.10 9.52 -11.75
CA ILE A 20 3.66 10.67 -12.46
C ILE A 20 4.81 11.28 -11.64
N GLU A 21 4.64 11.43 -10.33
CA GLU A 21 5.69 11.90 -9.41
C GLU A 21 6.89 10.96 -9.41
N ASP A 22 6.65 9.66 -9.19
CA ASP A 22 7.71 8.65 -9.19
C ASP A 22 8.45 8.66 -10.55
N LEU A 23 7.74 8.72 -11.67
CA LEU A 23 8.36 8.83 -13.00
C LEU A 23 9.17 10.13 -13.19
N ASN A 24 8.76 11.26 -12.61
CA ASN A 24 9.53 12.50 -12.65
C ASN A 24 10.84 12.36 -11.86
N ASP A 25 10.76 11.79 -10.65
CA ASP A 25 11.92 11.56 -9.78
C ASP A 25 12.92 10.59 -10.43
N TYR A 26 12.41 9.52 -11.04
CA TYR A 26 13.23 8.56 -11.78
C TYR A 26 13.75 9.12 -13.10
N GLY A 27 12.96 9.90 -13.84
CA GLY A 27 13.40 10.55 -15.08
C GLY A 27 14.64 11.41 -14.89
N VAL A 28 14.75 12.11 -13.75
CA VAL A 28 15.94 12.90 -13.37
C VAL A 28 17.14 12.00 -13.08
N ARG A 29 16.94 10.85 -12.43
CA ARG A 29 18.02 9.88 -12.13
C ARG A 29 18.45 9.06 -13.35
N TRP A 30 17.53 8.76 -14.26
CA TRP A 30 17.72 7.89 -15.42
C TRP A 30 18.57 8.52 -16.52
N VAL A 31 18.42 9.84 -16.75
CA VAL A 31 19.30 10.62 -17.66
C VAL A 31 20.78 10.53 -17.25
N ALA A 32 21.07 10.21 -15.98
CA ALA A 32 22.44 10.14 -15.49
C ALA A 32 23.13 8.78 -15.68
N ASN A 33 22.44 7.62 -15.64
CA ASN A 33 23.13 6.39 -15.23
C ASN A 33 22.82 5.02 -15.90
N GLU A 34 21.80 4.81 -16.74
CA GLU A 34 21.45 3.43 -17.16
C GLU A 34 21.18 3.20 -18.66
N SER A 35 21.86 2.20 -19.24
CA SER A 35 21.95 1.90 -20.68
C SER A 35 21.08 0.74 -21.17
N GLY A 36 20.03 0.35 -20.43
CA GLY A 36 19.23 -0.85 -20.72
C GLY A 36 17.80 -0.62 -21.24
N VAL A 37 17.24 0.59 -21.07
CA VAL A 37 15.86 0.91 -21.46
C VAL A 37 15.87 1.82 -22.69
N ALA A 38 15.02 1.54 -23.68
CA ALA A 38 14.90 2.41 -24.83
C ALA A 38 14.34 3.76 -24.39
N ILE A 39 15.11 4.84 -24.60
CA ILE A 39 14.74 6.24 -24.29
C ILE A 39 13.30 6.55 -24.75
N ARG A 40 12.93 6.03 -25.92
CA ARG A 40 11.60 6.18 -26.53
C ARG A 40 10.45 5.65 -25.66
N ASP A 41 10.64 4.55 -24.92
CA ASP A 41 9.58 4.00 -24.06
C ASP A 41 9.39 4.85 -22.80
N VAL A 42 10.48 5.41 -22.25
CA VAL A 42 10.45 6.36 -21.14
C VAL A 42 9.79 7.68 -21.55
N GLU A 43 10.17 8.23 -22.71
CA GLU A 43 9.55 9.42 -23.29
C GLU A 43 8.06 9.22 -23.51
N LYS A 44 7.67 8.07 -24.09
CA LYS A 44 6.27 7.74 -24.30
C LYS A 44 5.51 7.66 -22.99
N ALA A 45 6.07 7.03 -21.95
CA ALA A 45 5.45 6.99 -20.62
C ALA A 45 5.32 8.40 -20.02
N PHE A 46 6.35 9.23 -20.12
CA PHE A 46 6.37 10.60 -19.62
C PHE A 46 5.32 11.50 -20.30
N PHE A 47 5.24 11.47 -21.63
CA PHE A 47 4.21 12.21 -22.36
C PHE A 47 2.81 11.66 -22.08
N SER A 48 2.66 10.35 -21.91
CA SER A 48 1.37 9.75 -21.54
C SER A 48 0.92 10.20 -20.15
N ALA A 49 1.85 10.20 -19.18
CA ALA A 49 1.68 10.72 -17.83
C ALA A 49 1.18 12.17 -17.85
N ARG A 50 1.89 13.06 -18.55
CA ARG A 50 1.54 14.48 -18.63
C ARG A 50 0.22 14.73 -19.37
N ALA A 51 -0.04 13.99 -20.44
CA ALA A 51 -1.28 14.09 -21.20
C ALA A 51 -2.51 13.69 -20.37
N ILE A 52 -2.35 12.72 -19.47
CA ILE A 52 -3.43 12.30 -18.57
C ILE A 52 -3.57 13.19 -17.38
N GLY A 53 -2.47 13.63 -16.73
CA GLY A 53 -2.54 14.59 -15.63
C GLY A 53 -3.34 15.84 -15.99
N ASN A 54 -3.22 16.34 -17.24
CA ASN A 54 -4.00 17.49 -17.72
C ASN A 54 -5.48 17.19 -18.03
N ARG A 55 -5.89 15.93 -18.07
CA ARG A 55 -7.25 15.46 -18.42
C ARG A 55 -7.99 14.85 -17.23
N LEU A 56 -7.30 14.63 -16.10
CA LEU A 56 -7.92 14.11 -14.89
C LEU A 56 -8.70 15.25 -14.21
N PRO A 57 -10.01 15.08 -13.95
CA PRO A 57 -10.75 16.03 -13.14
C PRO A 57 -10.36 15.88 -11.67
N ASP A 58 -10.48 16.97 -10.91
CA ASP A 58 -10.29 16.96 -9.46
C ASP A 58 -11.38 16.10 -8.77
N GLU A 59 -12.60 16.09 -9.33
CA GLU A 59 -13.71 15.28 -8.85
C GLU A 59 -14.03 14.10 -9.82
N PRO A 60 -13.92 12.83 -9.38
CA PRO A 60 -14.13 11.67 -10.26
C PRO A 60 -15.59 11.46 -10.70
N GLU A 61 -16.55 12.07 -10.00
CA GLU A 61 -17.98 11.98 -10.33
C GLU A 61 -18.31 12.78 -11.60
N GLU A 62 -17.53 13.82 -11.89
CA GLU A 62 -17.68 14.67 -13.08
C GLU A 62 -16.94 14.12 -14.32
N ALA A 63 -16.17 13.06 -14.15
CA ALA A 63 -15.37 12.46 -15.22
C ALA A 63 -16.22 11.72 -16.25
N ASP A 64 -16.00 11.97 -17.55
CA ASP A 64 -16.56 11.14 -18.62
C ASP A 64 -16.11 9.67 -18.43
N PRO A 65 -17.02 8.69 -18.32
CA PRO A 65 -16.69 7.27 -18.18
C PRO A 65 -15.74 6.73 -19.26
N ARG A 66 -15.62 7.40 -20.41
CA ARG A 66 -14.68 7.07 -21.50
C ARG A 66 -13.22 7.38 -21.18
N LEU A 67 -12.94 8.15 -20.14
CA LEU A 67 -11.57 8.48 -19.71
C LEU A 67 -10.90 7.32 -18.98
N TRP A 68 -11.64 6.50 -18.23
CA TRP A 68 -11.07 5.44 -17.38
C TRP A 68 -10.24 4.40 -18.14
N PRO A 69 -10.63 3.93 -19.35
CA PRO A 69 -9.77 3.06 -20.15
C PRO A 69 -8.43 3.69 -20.54
N ASP A 70 -8.41 4.99 -20.84
CA ASP A 70 -7.19 5.70 -21.23
C ASP A 70 -6.26 5.90 -20.02
N VAL A 71 -6.83 6.25 -18.86
CA VAL A 71 -6.10 6.32 -17.58
C VAL A 71 -5.45 4.96 -17.27
N MET A 72 -6.22 3.86 -17.36
CA MET A 72 -5.70 2.53 -17.08
C MET A 72 -4.56 2.12 -18.01
N LYS A 73 -4.66 2.42 -19.31
CA LYS A 73 -3.58 2.14 -20.29
C LYS A 73 -2.30 2.90 -19.96
N ALA A 74 -2.40 4.12 -19.46
CA ALA A 74 -1.22 4.88 -19.08
C ALA A 74 -0.63 4.44 -17.75
N ILE A 75 -1.45 4.16 -16.74
CA ILE A 75 -0.98 3.52 -15.49
C ILE A 75 -0.16 2.27 -15.84
N HIS A 76 -0.68 1.42 -16.73
CA HIS A 76 0.02 0.23 -17.20
C HIS A 76 1.35 0.57 -17.90
N THR A 77 1.37 1.59 -18.75
CA THR A 77 2.58 2.02 -19.47
C THR A 77 3.65 2.55 -18.51
N ILE A 78 3.27 3.38 -17.53
CA ILE A 78 4.18 3.96 -16.55
C ILE A 78 4.76 2.87 -15.66
N ARG A 79 3.90 2.01 -15.09
CA ARG A 79 4.33 0.89 -14.23
C ARG A 79 5.30 -0.04 -14.95
N ARG A 80 5.06 -0.37 -16.22
CA ARG A 80 5.98 -1.20 -17.01
C ARG A 80 7.39 -0.59 -17.10
N VAL A 81 7.49 0.74 -17.21
CA VAL A 81 8.79 1.42 -17.23
C VAL A 81 9.42 1.40 -15.84
N LEU A 82 8.65 1.66 -14.78
CA LEU A 82 9.15 1.62 -13.40
C LEU A 82 9.65 0.23 -12.99
N ASP A 83 8.90 -0.84 -13.29
CA ASP A 83 9.30 -2.24 -13.03
C ASP A 83 10.68 -2.57 -13.65
N MET A 84 10.99 -1.99 -14.81
CA MET A 84 12.28 -2.19 -15.49
C MET A 84 13.43 -1.43 -14.83
N VAL A 85 13.14 -0.32 -14.15
CA VAL A 85 14.13 0.58 -13.52
C VAL A 85 14.40 0.19 -12.06
N GLU A 86 13.41 -0.37 -11.35
CA GLU A 86 13.49 -0.58 -9.89
C GLU A 86 14.19 -1.88 -9.45
N LYS A 87 14.63 -2.74 -10.38
CA LYS A 87 15.01 -4.14 -10.12
C LYS A 87 16.18 -4.34 -9.14
N THR A 88 17.02 -3.35 -8.88
CA THR A 88 18.21 -3.51 -8.01
C THR A 88 18.12 -2.78 -6.67
N THR A 89 17.27 -1.76 -6.54
CA THR A 89 17.14 -0.96 -5.30
C THR A 89 16.12 -1.58 -4.35
N PHE A 90 15.13 -2.29 -4.89
CA PHE A 90 14.01 -2.84 -4.14
C PHE A 90 14.40 -4.05 -3.29
N ASP A 91 15.25 -4.94 -3.81
CA ASP A 91 15.67 -6.17 -3.11
C ASP A 91 16.50 -5.90 -1.84
N ALA A 92 17.39 -4.90 -1.90
CA ALA A 92 18.21 -4.51 -0.75
C ALA A 92 17.36 -3.90 0.39
N VAL A 93 16.38 -3.07 0.04
CA VAL A 93 15.44 -2.46 0.99
C VAL A 93 14.49 -3.51 1.58
N ILE A 94 14.05 -4.48 0.78
CA ILE A 94 13.24 -5.61 1.28
C ILE A 94 14.02 -6.43 2.30
N ALA A 95 15.28 -6.76 2.01
CA ALA A 95 16.10 -7.55 2.93
C ALA A 95 16.28 -6.85 4.29
N GLU A 96 16.59 -5.55 4.28
CA GLU A 96 16.74 -4.73 5.49
C GLU A 96 15.40 -4.57 6.26
N ALA A 97 14.30 -4.38 5.53
CA ALA A 97 12.97 -4.29 6.13
C ALA A 97 12.53 -5.64 6.74
N MET A 98 12.87 -6.77 6.12
CA MET A 98 12.56 -8.10 6.64
C MET A 98 13.34 -8.39 7.93
N GLU A 99 14.62 -8.06 7.97
CA GLU A 99 15.48 -8.27 9.15
C GLU A 99 14.99 -7.44 10.34
N SER A 100 14.80 -6.13 10.15
CA SER A 100 14.28 -5.25 11.19
C SER A 100 12.87 -5.64 11.66
N THR A 101 12.00 -6.09 10.76
CA THR A 101 10.65 -6.56 11.12
C THR A 101 10.67 -7.85 11.92
N SER A 102 11.59 -8.77 11.62
CA SER A 102 11.78 -10.02 12.38
C SER A 102 12.19 -9.75 13.83
N GLU A 103 13.16 -8.86 14.05
CA GLU A 103 13.62 -8.50 15.39
C GLU A 103 12.50 -7.88 16.23
N VAL A 104 11.76 -6.92 15.66
CA VAL A 104 10.62 -6.27 16.32
C VAL A 104 9.53 -7.31 16.63
N ALA A 105 9.21 -8.20 15.70
CA ALA A 105 8.20 -9.22 15.91
C ALA A 105 8.57 -10.20 17.03
N ARG A 106 9.84 -10.60 17.14
CA ARG A 106 10.32 -11.45 18.24
C ARG A 106 10.26 -10.73 19.59
N ALA A 107 10.61 -9.44 19.62
CA ALA A 107 10.49 -8.63 20.83
C ALA A 107 9.03 -8.53 21.29
N ASP A 108 8.09 -8.35 20.36
CA ASP A 108 6.66 -8.33 20.65
C ASP A 108 6.15 -9.65 21.22
N ILE A 109 6.51 -10.77 20.60
CA ILE A 109 6.13 -12.11 21.10
C ILE A 109 6.69 -12.34 22.49
N ARG A 110 7.94 -11.94 22.73
CA ARG A 110 8.57 -12.05 24.06
C ARG A 110 7.77 -11.29 25.09
N HIS A 111 7.37 -10.06 24.77
CA HIS A 111 6.56 -9.25 25.68
C HIS A 111 5.22 -9.90 26.01
N VAL A 112 4.48 -10.40 25.01
CA VAL A 112 3.20 -11.10 25.23
C VAL A 112 3.41 -12.40 26.02
N PHE A 113 4.45 -13.16 25.70
CA PHE A 113 4.79 -14.39 26.42
C PHE A 113 5.12 -14.12 27.89
N GLU A 114 5.90 -13.09 28.18
CA GLU A 114 6.24 -12.68 29.55
C GLU A 114 5.00 -12.22 30.33
N GLN A 115 4.08 -11.48 29.69
CA GLN A 115 2.80 -11.10 30.30
C GLN A 115 1.95 -12.32 30.67
N LYS A 116 1.80 -13.28 29.75
CA LYS A 116 1.06 -14.52 30.03
C LYS A 116 1.71 -15.32 31.15
N ARG A 117 3.04 -15.44 31.13
CA ARG A 117 3.82 -16.14 32.15
C ARG A 117 3.64 -15.49 33.54
N ALA A 118 3.67 -14.16 33.61
CA ALA A 118 3.42 -13.42 34.84
C ALA A 118 1.99 -13.62 35.38
N ALA A 119 1.01 -13.84 34.49
CA ALA A 119 -0.35 -14.20 34.85
C ALA A 119 -0.54 -15.70 35.19
N GLY A 120 0.54 -16.50 35.16
CA GLY A 120 0.52 -17.93 35.48
C GLY A 120 0.20 -18.86 34.29
N GLU A 121 0.13 -18.33 33.07
CA GLU A 121 -0.11 -19.10 31.84
C GLU A 121 1.19 -19.22 31.03
N VAL A 122 1.61 -20.45 30.70
CA VAL A 122 2.79 -20.68 29.83
C VAL A 122 2.29 -21.07 28.45
N ASP A 123 2.53 -20.20 27.47
CA ASP A 123 2.20 -20.44 26.07
C ASP A 123 3.37 -21.15 25.35
N PHE A 124 3.28 -22.48 25.23
CA PHE A 124 4.32 -23.31 24.61
C PHE A 124 4.56 -22.98 23.13
N ARG A 125 3.55 -22.46 22.42
CA ARG A 125 3.69 -22.06 21.01
C ARG A 125 4.56 -20.81 20.91
N LEU A 126 4.26 -19.77 21.70
CA LEU A 126 5.08 -18.55 21.73
C LEU A 126 6.51 -18.85 22.19
N HIS A 127 6.65 -19.72 23.20
CA HIS A 127 7.96 -20.20 23.65
C HIS A 127 8.75 -20.90 22.54
N GLY A 128 8.10 -21.76 21.75
CA GLY A 128 8.73 -22.44 20.61
C GLY A 128 9.24 -21.46 19.55
N ILE A 129 8.43 -20.46 19.19
CA ILE A 129 8.79 -19.45 18.18
C ILE A 129 9.99 -18.60 18.65
N LEU A 130 10.02 -18.22 19.93
CA LEU A 130 11.13 -17.43 20.49
C LEU A 130 12.47 -18.18 20.49
N ASN A 131 12.44 -19.51 20.61
CA ASN A 131 13.63 -20.35 20.71
C ASN A 131 14.06 -20.99 19.38
N THR A 132 13.26 -20.87 18.33
CA THR A 132 13.58 -21.40 17.00
C THR A 132 14.09 -20.26 16.12
N ARG A 133 15.27 -20.40 15.52
CA ARG A 133 15.76 -19.48 14.48
C ARG A 133 15.20 -19.93 13.13
N PRO A 134 14.71 -19.00 12.28
CA PRO A 134 14.26 -19.35 10.94
C PRO A 134 15.45 -19.78 10.09
N ALA A 135 15.20 -20.63 9.09
CA ALA A 135 16.17 -20.89 8.04
C ALA A 135 16.40 -19.62 7.20
N ALA A 136 17.56 -19.49 6.55
CA ALA A 136 17.93 -18.28 5.82
C ALA A 136 17.01 -17.94 4.63
N ASP A 137 16.26 -18.94 4.15
CA ASP A 137 15.34 -18.89 3.02
C ASP A 137 13.86 -18.92 3.43
N GLU A 138 13.54 -19.02 4.72
CA GLU A 138 12.17 -19.07 5.21
C GLU A 138 11.78 -17.79 5.97
N PRO A 139 10.56 -17.25 5.73
CA PRO A 139 10.07 -16.10 6.48
C PRO A 139 9.92 -16.45 7.96
N ASP A 140 10.37 -15.55 8.83
CA ASP A 140 10.36 -15.79 10.28
C ASP A 140 8.92 -15.99 10.81
N PRO A 141 8.60 -17.16 11.40
CA PRO A 141 7.27 -17.42 11.97
C PRO A 141 6.89 -16.40 13.05
N ALA A 142 7.86 -15.74 13.68
CA ALA A 142 7.60 -14.66 14.63
C ALA A 142 6.85 -13.48 14.00
N VAL A 143 7.11 -13.17 12.73
CA VAL A 143 6.43 -12.06 12.05
C VAL A 143 4.94 -12.33 11.96
N GLN A 144 4.57 -13.50 11.40
CA GLN A 144 3.17 -13.90 11.29
C GLN A 144 2.49 -13.98 12.66
N GLU A 145 3.18 -14.52 13.67
CA GLU A 145 2.62 -14.65 15.01
C GLU A 145 2.38 -13.30 15.69
N SER A 146 3.34 -12.37 15.62
CA SER A 146 3.18 -11.00 16.13
C SER A 146 1.99 -10.31 15.47
N PHE A 147 1.79 -10.51 14.17
CA PHE A 147 0.60 -10.03 13.46
C PHE A 147 -0.68 -10.61 14.05
N MET A 148 -0.78 -11.93 14.23
CA MET A 148 -1.96 -12.59 14.79
C MET A 148 -2.28 -12.10 16.20
N LEU A 149 -1.27 -11.95 17.06
CA LEU A 149 -1.44 -11.45 18.43
C LEU A 149 -1.99 -10.02 18.47
N LYS A 150 -1.51 -9.16 17.56
CA LYS A 150 -1.93 -7.75 17.49
C LYS A 150 -3.19 -7.53 16.68
N ARG A 151 -3.67 -8.56 15.97
CA ARG A 151 -4.72 -8.45 14.96
C ARG A 151 -6.01 -7.86 15.50
N ALA A 152 -6.53 -8.37 16.62
CA ALA A 152 -7.77 -7.87 17.22
C ALA A 152 -7.65 -6.40 17.65
N ARG A 153 -6.51 -6.03 18.25
CA ARG A 153 -6.23 -4.64 18.64
C ARG A 153 -6.14 -3.72 17.43
N ARG A 154 -5.38 -4.11 16.40
CA ARG A 154 -5.25 -3.32 15.16
C ARG A 154 -6.58 -3.17 14.44
N TYR A 155 -7.38 -4.23 14.39
CA TYR A 155 -8.73 -4.17 13.85
C TYR A 155 -9.59 -3.16 14.62
N GLN A 156 -9.61 -3.21 15.95
CA GLN A 156 -10.33 -2.23 16.75
C GLN A 156 -9.83 -0.80 16.54
N SER A 157 -8.51 -0.58 16.48
CA SER A 157 -7.92 0.73 16.18
C SER A 157 -8.35 1.22 14.79
N PHE A 158 -8.26 0.36 13.78
CA PHE A 158 -8.64 0.65 12.41
C PHE A 158 -10.13 1.01 12.28
N MET A 159 -11.00 0.28 12.99
CA MET A 159 -12.44 0.55 13.02
C MET A 159 -12.82 1.81 13.82
N ARG A 160 -11.97 2.29 14.73
CA ARG A 160 -12.23 3.50 15.55
C ARG A 160 -11.70 4.80 14.95
N PHE A 161 -10.75 4.73 14.02
CA PHE A 161 -10.10 5.91 13.44
C PHE A 161 -11.06 6.77 12.59
N ASP A 162 -11.52 7.92 13.06
CA ASP A 162 -12.57 8.70 12.39
C ASP A 162 -12.21 9.29 11.00
N GLY A 163 -10.94 9.25 10.59
CA GLY A 163 -10.48 9.82 9.32
C GLY A 163 -10.57 11.34 9.26
N ALA A 164 -10.68 12.04 10.41
CA ALA A 164 -10.86 13.50 10.44
C ALA A 164 -9.69 14.25 9.77
N SER A 165 -8.49 13.69 9.80
CA SER A 165 -7.27 14.22 9.17
C SER A 165 -7.11 13.93 7.68
N LEU A 166 -8.04 13.15 7.11
CA LEU A 166 -8.00 12.72 5.72
C LEU A 166 -8.86 13.62 4.84
N ASN A 167 -8.43 13.71 3.58
CA ASN A 167 -9.14 14.36 2.49
C ASN A 167 -10.40 13.56 2.10
N GLN A 168 -11.26 14.11 1.27
CA GLN A 168 -12.48 13.40 0.83
C GLN A 168 -12.16 12.09 0.11
N GLU A 169 -11.24 12.12 -0.87
CA GLU A 169 -10.82 10.94 -1.62
C GLU A 169 -10.23 9.84 -0.71
N GLU A 170 -9.43 10.24 0.28
CA GLU A 170 -8.79 9.35 1.23
C GLU A 170 -9.80 8.72 2.20
N ARG A 171 -10.84 9.47 2.60
CA ARG A 171 -11.92 8.96 3.45
C ARG A 171 -12.78 7.91 2.74
N VAL A 172 -13.06 8.10 1.45
CA VAL A 172 -13.84 7.11 0.67
C VAL A 172 -13.10 5.76 0.65
N ILE A 173 -11.80 5.77 0.39
CA ILE A 173 -10.98 4.55 0.38
C ILE A 173 -10.88 3.92 1.78
N LEU A 174 -10.76 4.73 2.84
CA LEU A 174 -10.78 4.24 4.23
C LEU A 174 -12.10 3.52 4.55
N GLU A 175 -13.24 4.08 4.15
CA GLU A 175 -14.55 3.48 4.41
C GLU A 175 -14.75 2.17 3.64
N ASP A 176 -14.36 2.11 2.37
CA ASP A 176 -14.38 0.87 1.59
C ASP A 176 -13.45 -0.20 2.21
N ALA A 177 -12.27 0.22 2.69
CA ALA A 177 -11.35 -0.67 3.41
C ALA A 177 -11.95 -1.22 4.70
N ARG A 178 -12.76 -0.43 5.41
CA ARG A 178 -13.49 -0.88 6.63
C ARG A 178 -14.62 -1.84 6.32
N ILE A 179 -15.34 -1.61 5.23
CA ILE A 179 -16.38 -2.51 4.76
C ILE A 179 -15.74 -3.87 4.41
N LEU A 180 -14.65 -3.86 3.67
CA LEU A 180 -13.90 -5.07 3.32
C LEU A 180 -13.34 -5.77 4.57
N ALA A 181 -12.75 -5.02 5.50
CA ALA A 181 -12.19 -5.58 6.74
C ALA A 181 -13.28 -6.26 7.59
N ARG A 182 -14.46 -5.64 7.73
CA ARG A 182 -15.63 -6.25 8.40
C ARG A 182 -16.06 -7.54 7.70
N HIS A 183 -16.24 -7.47 6.38
CA HIS A 183 -16.66 -8.63 5.59
C HIS A 183 -15.70 -9.82 5.75
N ILE A 184 -14.39 -9.58 5.72
CA ILE A 184 -13.38 -10.62 5.93
C ILE A 184 -13.42 -11.17 7.36
N MET A 185 -13.52 -10.30 8.38
CA MET A 185 -13.53 -10.72 9.78
C MET A 185 -14.80 -11.49 10.20
N ASP A 186 -15.92 -11.21 9.54
CA ASP A 186 -17.20 -11.90 9.74
C ASP A 186 -17.28 -13.23 8.98
N GLY A 187 -16.56 -13.35 7.86
CA GLY A 187 -16.46 -14.57 7.04
C GLY A 187 -15.21 -15.38 7.31
N ASP A 188 -14.19 -15.23 6.46
CA ASP A 188 -12.93 -15.96 6.55
C ASP A 188 -11.89 -15.21 7.41
N ARG A 189 -11.89 -15.53 8.70
CA ARG A 189 -10.92 -15.00 9.66
C ARG A 189 -9.48 -15.40 9.33
N ASN A 190 -9.16 -16.29 8.40
CA ASN A 190 -7.78 -16.62 8.03
C ASN A 190 -7.32 -15.99 6.72
N ASN A 191 -8.14 -15.13 6.11
CA ASN A 191 -7.80 -14.46 4.87
C ASN A 191 -6.64 -13.48 5.05
N ARG A 192 -5.49 -13.76 4.43
CA ARG A 192 -4.26 -12.93 4.52
C ARG A 192 -4.43 -11.48 4.09
N ARG A 193 -5.46 -11.14 3.28
CA ARG A 193 -5.74 -9.75 2.87
C ARG A 193 -6.04 -8.86 4.07
N ILE A 194 -6.62 -9.40 5.14
CA ILE A 194 -6.89 -8.61 6.36
C ILE A 194 -5.62 -8.12 7.03
N ASP A 195 -4.54 -8.90 7.00
CA ASP A 195 -3.30 -8.53 7.68
C ASP A 195 -2.66 -7.35 6.95
N ALA A 196 -2.65 -7.39 5.61
CA ALA A 196 -2.22 -6.28 4.77
C ALA A 196 -3.08 -5.02 5.02
N LEU A 197 -4.41 -5.15 5.08
CA LEU A 197 -5.31 -4.03 5.39
C LEU A 197 -5.01 -3.42 6.77
N LEU A 198 -4.82 -4.26 7.79
CA LEU A 198 -4.57 -3.79 9.15
C LEU A 198 -3.18 -3.16 9.32
N VAL A 199 -2.19 -3.63 8.55
CA VAL A 199 -0.86 -3.00 8.51
C VAL A 199 -0.95 -1.62 7.88
N MET A 200 -1.51 -1.53 6.67
CA MET A 200 -1.61 -0.25 5.98
C MET A 200 -2.55 0.71 6.72
N GLY A 201 -3.60 0.20 7.37
CA GLY A 201 -4.45 0.96 8.26
C GLY A 201 -3.71 1.52 9.48
N ALA A 202 -2.80 0.74 10.08
CA ALA A 202 -1.96 1.24 11.17
C ALA A 202 -0.99 2.33 10.70
N VAL A 203 -0.33 2.13 9.54
CA VAL A 203 0.54 3.14 8.94
C VAL A 203 -0.24 4.42 8.67
N LEU A 204 -1.43 4.31 8.07
CA LEU A 204 -2.32 5.43 7.80
C LEU A 204 -2.68 6.21 9.07
N ILE A 205 -3.08 5.52 10.14
CA ILE A 205 -3.41 6.16 11.41
C ILE A 205 -2.22 6.97 11.95
N GLU A 206 -1.03 6.37 11.95
CA GLU A 206 0.19 7.03 12.44
C GLU A 206 0.54 8.26 11.59
N THR A 207 0.57 8.12 10.26
CA THR A 207 0.96 9.23 9.38
C THR A 207 -0.08 10.34 9.36
N ALA A 208 -1.38 10.00 9.33
CA ALA A 208 -2.46 10.96 9.31
C ALA A 208 -2.63 11.69 10.65
N SER A 209 -2.25 11.06 11.78
CA SER A 209 -2.26 11.71 13.09
C SER A 209 -1.26 12.88 13.18
N VAL A 210 -0.21 12.86 12.36
CA VAL A 210 0.77 13.94 12.28
C VAL A 210 0.20 15.19 11.62
N ARG A 211 -0.74 15.04 10.67
CA ARG A 211 -1.40 16.16 9.97
C ARG A 211 -2.14 17.11 10.92
N LEU A 212 -2.69 16.57 12.01
CA LEU A 212 -3.47 17.34 12.99
C LEU A 212 -2.60 18.08 14.01
N LYS A 213 -1.28 17.85 14.02
CA LYS A 213 -0.39 18.47 15.01
C LYS A 213 -0.08 19.92 14.61
N PRO A 214 -0.35 20.91 15.48
CA PRO A 214 -0.25 22.33 15.14
C PRO A 214 1.19 22.84 14.95
N ASN A 215 2.19 22.19 15.55
CA ASN A 215 3.57 22.69 15.64
C ASN A 215 4.59 21.79 14.94
N ILE A 216 4.36 21.48 13.66
CA ILE A 216 5.27 20.66 12.86
C ILE A 216 5.86 21.50 11.73
N PRO A 217 7.20 21.49 11.55
CA PRO A 217 7.86 22.12 10.41
C PRO A 217 7.22 21.73 9.07
N LEU A 218 7.10 22.67 8.14
CA LEU A 218 6.41 22.47 6.85
C LEU A 218 6.97 21.26 6.08
N LEU A 219 8.30 21.14 5.97
CA LEU A 219 8.97 20.01 5.31
C LEU A 219 8.57 18.65 5.90
N ILE A 220 8.43 18.57 7.23
CA ILE A 220 8.01 17.34 7.91
C ILE A 220 6.53 17.07 7.59
N ARG A 221 5.68 18.10 7.66
CA ARG A 221 4.26 17.99 7.30
C ARG A 221 4.07 17.46 5.88
N GLU A 222 4.74 18.07 4.90
CA GLU A 222 4.68 17.63 3.49
C GLU A 222 5.15 16.18 3.30
N SER A 223 6.20 15.77 4.02
CA SER A 223 6.66 14.38 3.99
C SER A 223 5.60 13.42 4.54
N PHE A 224 4.95 13.77 5.64
CA PHE A 224 3.87 12.97 6.23
C PHE A 224 2.59 13.00 5.39
N ASP A 225 2.33 14.09 4.68
CA ASP A 225 1.23 14.18 3.73
C ASP A 225 1.43 13.17 2.60
N ARG A 226 2.62 13.16 1.98
CA ARG A 226 2.99 12.17 0.96
C ARG A 226 2.91 10.74 1.48
N MET A 227 3.44 10.48 2.69
CA MET A 227 3.36 9.14 3.30
C MET A 227 1.91 8.70 3.57
N THR A 228 1.06 9.63 4.00
CA THR A 228 -0.36 9.36 4.24
C THR A 228 -1.08 9.02 2.93
N THR A 229 -0.86 9.79 1.87
CA THR A 229 -1.43 9.51 0.55
C THR A 229 -0.92 8.17 0.00
N LYS A 230 0.36 7.83 0.17
CA LYS A 230 0.90 6.51 -0.20
C LYS A 230 0.29 5.37 0.62
N ALA A 231 0.02 5.57 1.92
CA ALA A 231 -0.66 4.57 2.76
C ALA A 231 -2.12 4.35 2.34
N VAL A 232 -2.84 5.42 1.98
CA VAL A 232 -4.19 5.34 1.40
C VAL A 232 -4.16 4.63 0.05
N MET A 233 -3.19 4.94 -0.81
CA MET A 233 -3.01 4.26 -2.09
C MET A 233 -2.77 2.76 -1.90
N ALA A 234 -1.95 2.36 -0.92
CA ALA A 234 -1.73 0.96 -0.58
C ALA A 234 -3.01 0.28 -0.07
N LEU A 235 -3.84 0.96 0.71
CA LEU A 235 -5.18 0.46 1.07
C LEU A 235 -6.05 0.28 -0.18
N GLY A 236 -6.11 1.28 -1.07
CA GLY A 236 -6.86 1.21 -2.32
C GLY A 236 -6.42 0.04 -3.21
N ALA A 237 -5.11 -0.23 -3.30
CA ALA A 237 -4.58 -1.38 -4.04
C ALA A 237 -5.08 -2.72 -3.48
N ILE A 238 -5.19 -2.84 -2.14
CA ILE A 238 -5.72 -4.05 -1.50
C ILE A 238 -7.23 -4.17 -1.69
N VAL A 239 -7.95 -3.05 -1.54
CA VAL A 239 -9.43 -3.01 -1.60
C VAL A 239 -9.94 -3.29 -3.01
N TYR A 240 -9.45 -2.55 -4.00
CA TYR A 240 -9.93 -2.62 -5.38
C TYR A 240 -9.14 -3.61 -6.23
N ARG A 241 -8.41 -4.53 -5.61
CA ARG A 241 -7.51 -5.46 -6.30
C ARG A 241 -8.24 -6.23 -7.40
N ASP A 242 -9.39 -6.81 -7.06
CA ASP A 242 -10.12 -7.69 -7.97
C ASP A 242 -10.78 -6.86 -9.10
N GLU A 243 -11.36 -5.71 -8.78
CA GLU A 243 -11.94 -4.77 -9.75
C GLU A 243 -10.87 -4.21 -10.70
N TYR A 244 -9.70 -3.84 -10.17
CA TYR A 244 -8.56 -3.37 -10.95
C TYR A 244 -8.09 -4.43 -11.94
N GLN A 245 -7.90 -5.67 -11.47
CA GLN A 245 -7.48 -6.79 -12.31
C GLN A 245 -8.51 -7.12 -13.39
N ASN A 246 -9.79 -7.13 -13.03
CA ASN A 246 -10.89 -7.38 -13.97
C ASN A 246 -10.98 -6.28 -15.04
N PHE A 247 -10.88 -5.01 -14.62
CA PHE A 247 -10.91 -3.88 -15.54
C PHE A 247 -9.70 -3.90 -16.48
N LYS A 248 -8.50 -4.14 -15.94
CA LYS A 248 -7.28 -4.30 -16.72
C LYS A 248 -7.39 -5.43 -17.75
N ALA A 249 -7.91 -6.60 -17.35
CA ALA A 249 -8.12 -7.74 -18.23
C ALA A 249 -9.13 -7.44 -19.34
N SER A 250 -10.22 -6.72 -19.03
CA SER A 250 -11.21 -6.30 -20.04
C SER A 250 -10.65 -5.39 -21.13
N LEU A 251 -9.53 -4.73 -20.86
CA LEU A 251 -8.80 -3.88 -21.81
C LEU A 251 -7.70 -4.64 -22.58
N GLY A 252 -7.51 -5.93 -22.31
CA GLY A 252 -6.47 -6.75 -22.94
C GLY A 252 -5.04 -6.40 -22.50
N LEU A 253 -4.88 -5.76 -21.34
CA LEU A 253 -3.56 -5.38 -20.81
C LEU A 253 -2.94 -6.56 -20.05
N GLY A 254 -1.66 -6.85 -20.31
CA GLY A 254 -0.93 -7.96 -19.67
C GLY A 254 -0.60 -7.70 -18.19
N ARG A 255 -0.37 -8.78 -17.43
CA ARG A 255 0.09 -8.66 -16.02
C ARG A 255 1.51 -8.10 -15.94
N LEU A 256 1.75 -7.28 -14.93
CA LEU A 256 3.04 -6.69 -14.56
C LEU A 256 3.48 -7.23 -13.19
N GLU A 257 4.75 -7.08 -12.83
CA GLU A 257 5.25 -7.49 -11.52
C GLU A 257 4.69 -6.59 -10.41
N SER A 258 4.48 -5.30 -10.71
CA SER A 258 3.84 -4.33 -9.80
C SER A 258 2.31 -4.43 -9.67
N ASP A 259 1.67 -5.42 -10.28
CA ASP A 259 0.21 -5.64 -10.20
C ASP A 259 -0.27 -6.31 -8.89
N LEU A 260 0.63 -6.51 -7.93
CA LEU A 260 0.39 -7.25 -6.69
C LEU A 260 -0.89 -6.85 -5.97
#